data_AF-A0A3D5NS32-F1
#
_entry.id   AF-A0A3D5NS32-F1
#
_cell.length_a   1.000
_cell.length_b   1.000
_cell.length_c   1.000
_cell.angle_alpha   90.00
_cell.angle_beta   90.00
_cell.angle_gamma   90.00
#
_symmetry.space_group_name_H-M   'P 1'
#
loop_
_entity.id
_entity.type
_entity.pdbx_description
1 polymer ?
#
loop_
_entity_poly.entity_id
_entity_poly.type
_entity_poly.pdbx_seq_one_letter_code
_entity_poly.pdbx_strand_id
1 'polypeptide(L)'
;MMKKVMVFLLILLFLTPEFLMVSANSAPFIWVNYPSSSMMAIDSDTDIEVLKEDLHFDFSQQTEESFSLGARASAKYEMKNTGDEAEVSSMVFPFFKKMWGEGSDEIEVFVEGEEIP
;
A
#
# COMPACT_ATOMS: atom_id res chain seq x y z
N MET A 1 21.58 24.86 52.61
CA MET A 1 22.19 23.60 52.10
C MET A 1 21.14 22.63 51.57
N MET A 2 20.09 22.32 52.35
CA MET A 2 19.03 21.35 51.98
C MET A 2 18.28 21.66 50.68
N LYS A 3 17.97 22.93 50.38
CA LYS A 3 17.31 23.33 49.12
C LYS A 3 18.16 23.00 47.89
N LYS A 4 19.48 23.17 47.97
CA LYS A 4 20.40 22.86 46.86
C LYS A 4 20.53 21.35 46.63
N VAL A 5 20.54 20.58 47.72
CA VAL A 5 20.52 19.11 47.67
C VAL A 5 19.21 18.60 47.06
N MET A 6 18.07 19.18 47.43
CA MET A 6 16.76 18.82 46.88
C MET A 6 16.67 19.12 45.38
N VAL A 7 17.16 20.29 44.94
CA VAL A 7 17.22 20.64 43.51
C VAL A 7 18.15 19.68 42.75
N PHE A 8 19.30 19.32 43.35
CA PHE A 8 20.22 18.36 42.76
C PHE A 8 19.61 16.97 42.60
N LEU A 9 18.87 16.49 43.61
CA LEU A 9 18.15 15.21 43.56
C LEU A 9 17.03 15.22 42.51
N LEU A 10 16.31 16.33 42.36
CA LEU A 10 15.30 16.50 41.31
C LEU A 10 15.93 16.43 39.92
N ILE A 11 17.07 17.11 39.71
CA ILE A 11 17.80 17.05 38.43
C ILE A 11 18.26 15.62 38.14
N LEU A 12 18.78 14.90 39.15
CA LEU A 12 19.21 13.51 39.00
C LEU A 12 18.05 12.58 38.61
N LEU A 13 16.86 12.81 39.17
CA LEU A 13 15.64 12.04 38.88
C LEU A 13 15.15 12.25 37.44
N PHE A 14 15.25 13.47 36.90
CA PHE A 14 14.88 13.75 35.51
C PHE A 14 15.95 13.33 34.49
N LEU A 15 17.17 13.02 34.94
CA LEU A 15 18.28 12.53 34.10
C LEU A 15 18.33 11.00 34.00
N THR A 16 17.46 10.26 34.69
CA THR A 16 17.42 8.80 34.54
C THR A 16 16.88 8.43 33.16
N PRO A 17 17.57 7.55 32.40
CA PRO A 17 17.26 7.25 31.00
C PRO A 17 15.90 6.57 30.78
N GLU A 18 15.21 6.15 31.84
CA GLU A 18 13.89 5.51 31.75
C GLU A 18 12.76 6.46 31.31
N PHE A 19 12.93 7.78 31.47
CA PHE A 19 11.93 8.78 31.04
C PHE A 19 12.06 9.22 29.57
N LEU A 20 13.06 8.71 28.85
CA LEU A 20 13.32 9.03 27.44
C LEU A 20 13.13 7.81 26.53
N MET A 21 12.14 6.95 26.83
CA MET A 21 11.63 6.01 25.82
C MET A 21 10.85 6.79 24.75
N VAL A 22 11.58 7.48 23.88
CA VAL A 22 11.07 7.95 22.60
C VAL A 22 11.33 6.84 21.59
N SER A 23 10.29 6.11 21.22
CA SER A 23 10.35 5.19 20.08
C SER A 23 10.19 6.00 18.82
N ALA A 24 11.30 6.47 18.24
CA ALA A 24 11.28 6.94 16.87
C ALA A 24 11.18 5.70 15.97
N ASN A 25 9.96 5.29 15.62
CA ASN A 25 9.70 4.27 14.58
C ASN A 25 10.04 4.81 13.17
N SER A 26 11.13 5.58 13.05
CA SER A 26 11.70 6.09 11.82
C SER A 26 12.73 5.11 11.26
N ALA A 27 12.49 3.80 11.41
CA ALA A 27 13.16 2.85 10.54
C ALA A 27 12.91 3.33 9.09
N PRO A 28 13.94 3.37 8.23
CA PRO A 28 13.78 3.87 6.88
C PRO A 28 12.60 3.15 6.21
N PHE A 29 11.59 3.89 5.79
CA PHE A 29 10.51 3.33 4.97
C PHE A 29 11.10 3.07 3.59
N ILE A 30 11.78 1.93 3.45
CA ILE A 30 12.19 1.43 2.16
C ILE A 30 10.90 0.96 1.50
N TRP A 31 10.42 1.72 0.50
CA TRP A 31 9.52 1.19 -0.53
C TRP A 31 10.30 0.11 -1.26
N VAL A 32 10.42 -1.08 -0.66
CA VAL A 32 10.78 -2.27 -1.40
C VAL A 32 9.67 -2.37 -2.44
N ASN A 33 10.04 -2.40 -3.72
CA ASN A 33 9.10 -2.69 -4.80
C ASN A 33 8.40 -3.98 -4.42
N TYR A 34 7.23 -3.87 -3.79
CA TYR A 34 6.46 -5.02 -3.38
C TYR A 34 6.03 -5.71 -4.68
N PRO A 35 5.87 -7.03 -4.73
CA PRO A 35 5.45 -7.70 -5.96
C PRO A 35 4.10 -7.20 -6.51
N SER A 36 3.30 -6.47 -5.71
CA SER A 36 2.09 -5.77 -6.15
C SER A 36 2.34 -4.41 -6.83
N SER A 37 3.58 -3.91 -6.83
CA SER A 37 3.98 -2.70 -7.57
C SER A 37 4.56 -3.01 -8.96
N SER A 38 4.58 -4.28 -9.37
CA SER A 38 4.77 -4.62 -10.77
C SER A 38 3.54 -4.19 -11.55
N MET A 39 3.74 -3.38 -12.58
CA MET A 39 2.73 -3.06 -13.60
C MET A 39 2.05 -4.34 -14.09
N MET A 40 0.78 -4.21 -14.49
CA MET A 40 0.06 -5.27 -15.18
C MET A 40 0.96 -5.92 -16.23
N ALA A 41 1.12 -7.24 -16.14
CA ALA A 41 1.86 -7.99 -17.15
C ALA A 41 0.88 -8.34 -18.27
N ILE A 42 0.95 -7.58 -19.36
CA ILE A 42 0.44 -8.01 -20.66
C ILE A 42 1.52 -8.92 -21.29
N ASP A 43 1.11 -9.99 -21.98
CA ASP A 43 2.05 -10.84 -22.71
C ASP A 43 2.93 -9.99 -23.63
N SER A 44 4.24 -10.21 -23.66
CA SER A 44 5.15 -9.37 -24.46
C SER A 44 5.01 -9.58 -25.96
N ASP A 45 4.42 -10.70 -26.39
CA ASP A 45 4.15 -11.03 -27.79
C ASP A 45 2.67 -10.80 -28.15
N THR A 46 2.17 -9.58 -27.94
CA THR A 46 0.80 -9.17 -28.31
C THR A 46 0.79 -7.82 -29.02
N ASP A 47 -0.19 -7.63 -29.90
CA ASP A 47 -0.41 -6.34 -30.55
C ASP A 47 -1.28 -5.40 -29.68
N ILE A 48 -1.58 -5.77 -28.43
CA ILE A 48 -2.34 -4.96 -27.49
C ILE A 48 -1.44 -3.94 -26.77
N GLU A 49 -1.73 -2.66 -26.99
CA GLU A 49 -1.05 -1.52 -26.37
C GLU A 49 -1.90 -0.92 -25.24
N VAL A 50 -1.28 -0.60 -24.09
CA VAL A 50 -1.90 0.22 -23.04
C VAL A 50 -1.70 1.69 -23.38
N LEU A 51 -2.78 2.37 -23.74
CA LEU A 51 -2.77 3.79 -24.07
C LEU A 51 -2.77 4.67 -22.82
N LYS A 52 -3.46 4.22 -21.76
CA LYS A 52 -3.60 4.99 -20.52
C LYS A 52 -3.76 4.08 -19.30
N GLU A 53 -3.17 4.50 -18.20
CA GLU A 53 -3.38 3.94 -16.86
C GLU A 53 -3.82 5.05 -15.91
N ASP A 54 -4.94 4.84 -15.22
CA ASP A 54 -5.42 5.68 -14.13
C ASP A 54 -5.50 4.85 -12.85
N LEU A 55 -4.64 5.14 -11.87
CA LEU A 55 -4.64 4.51 -10.55
C LEU A 55 -5.29 5.43 -9.52
N HIS A 56 -6.23 4.89 -8.74
CA HIS A 56 -6.94 5.61 -7.68
C HIS A 56 -6.83 4.85 -6.36
N PHE A 57 -6.43 5.56 -5.30
CA PHE A 57 -6.32 5.03 -3.94
C PHE A 57 -7.25 5.83 -3.03
N ASP A 58 -8.34 5.22 -2.61
CA ASP A 58 -9.32 5.81 -1.71
C ASP A 58 -9.02 5.41 -0.25
N PHE A 59 -8.58 6.40 0.54
CA PHE A 59 -8.27 6.25 1.96
C PHE A 59 -9.45 6.63 2.87
N SER A 60 -10.61 7.00 2.32
CA SER A 60 -11.76 7.50 3.10
C SER A 60 -12.41 6.44 3.99
N GLN A 61 -12.23 5.15 3.68
CA GLN A 61 -12.82 4.04 4.42
C GLN A 61 -11.93 3.52 5.57
N GLN A 62 -10.95 4.30 6.03
CA GLN A 62 -10.08 3.88 7.11
C GLN A 62 -10.85 3.71 8.42
N THR A 63 -10.77 2.53 9.02
CA THR A 63 -11.24 2.30 10.39
C THR A 63 -10.17 2.75 11.38
N GLU A 64 -10.58 3.38 12.49
CA GLU A 64 -9.65 4.01 13.46
C GLU A 64 -8.72 3.03 14.19
N GLU A 65 -8.92 1.72 14.02
CA GLU A 65 -8.23 0.67 14.80
C GLU A 65 -6.97 0.10 14.14
N SER A 66 -6.62 0.54 12.92
CA SER A 66 -5.47 -0.01 12.19
C SER A 66 -4.20 0.85 12.35
N PHE A 67 -3.10 0.22 12.77
CA PHE A 67 -1.76 0.82 12.78
C PHE A 67 -1.14 1.00 11.38
N SER A 68 -1.84 0.57 10.31
CA SER A 68 -1.46 0.79 8.92
C SER A 68 -2.59 1.45 8.13
N LEU A 69 -2.27 2.43 7.28
CA LEU A 69 -3.20 3.01 6.31
C LEU A 69 -3.67 1.92 5.34
N GLY A 70 -4.97 1.69 5.29
CA GLY A 70 -5.63 0.90 4.25
C GLY A 70 -6.23 1.82 3.19
N ALA A 71 -6.25 1.38 1.93
CA ALA A 71 -6.93 2.07 0.85
C ALA A 71 -7.71 1.07 -0.01
N ARG A 72 -8.87 1.48 -0.50
CA ARG A 72 -9.48 0.81 -1.65
C ARG A 72 -8.72 1.25 -2.89
N ALA A 73 -8.08 0.30 -3.57
CA ALA A 73 -7.36 0.55 -4.80
C ALA A 73 -8.25 0.24 -6.01
N SER A 74 -8.25 1.14 -6.98
CA SER A 74 -8.88 0.95 -8.29
C SER A 74 -7.89 1.30 -9.38
N ALA A 75 -7.88 0.52 -10.46
CA ALA A 75 -7.06 0.76 -11.63
C ALA A 75 -7.96 0.72 -12.86
N LYS A 76 -7.83 1.71 -13.74
CA LYS A 76 -8.52 1.76 -15.04
C LYS A 76 -7.48 1.86 -16.14
N TYR A 77 -7.65 1.02 -17.14
CA TYR A 77 -6.76 0.95 -18.29
C TYR A 77 -7.54 1.23 -19.57
N GLU A 78 -6.96 2.03 -20.45
CA GLU A 78 -7.41 2.17 -21.83
C GLU A 78 -6.44 1.40 -22.71
N MET A 79 -6.95 0.44 -23.47
CA MET A 79 -6.14 -0.47 -24.26
C MET A 79 -6.62 -0.50 -25.71
N LYS A 80 -5.71 -0.81 -26.62
CA LYS A 80 -6.00 -0.90 -28.05
C LYS A 80 -5.24 -2.06 -28.67
N ASN A 81 -5.96 -2.88 -29.43
CA ASN A 81 -5.34 -3.79 -30.37
C ASN A 81 -4.82 -2.99 -31.58
N THR A 82 -3.52 -3.04 -31.80
CA THR A 82 -2.81 -2.36 -32.89
C THR A 82 -2.63 -3.23 -34.13
N GLY A 83 -2.93 -4.53 -34.02
CA GLY A 83 -2.88 -5.49 -35.12
C GLY A 83 -4.10 -5.41 -36.04
N ASP A 84 -3.98 -6.06 -37.19
CA ASP A 84 -5.04 -6.10 -38.21
C ASP A 84 -6.09 -7.20 -37.95
N GLU A 85 -5.82 -8.10 -36.99
CA GLU A 85 -6.68 -9.24 -36.65
C GLU A 85 -7.19 -9.14 -35.20
N ALA A 86 -8.32 -9.80 -34.93
CA ALA A 86 -8.82 -9.90 -33.56
C ALA A 86 -7.92 -10.79 -32.72
N GLU A 87 -7.45 -10.27 -31.58
CA GLU A 87 -6.55 -10.97 -30.68
C GLU A 87 -7.20 -11.23 -29.33
N VAL A 88 -6.88 -12.38 -28.72
CA VAL A 88 -7.27 -12.73 -27.36
C VAL A 88 -6.01 -12.85 -26.53
N SER A 89 -5.87 -11.98 -25.52
CA SER A 89 -4.73 -11.99 -24.60
C SER A 89 -5.20 -12.21 -23.16
N SER A 90 -4.35 -12.86 -22.36
CA SER A 90 -4.58 -13.09 -20.93
C SER A 90 -3.91 -11.98 -20.13
N MET A 91 -4.70 -11.28 -19.31
CA MET A 91 -4.18 -10.26 -18.38
C MET A 91 -4.08 -10.85 -16.98
N VAL A 92 -2.96 -10.62 -16.31
CA VAL A 92 -2.73 -11.11 -14.95
C VAL A 92 -2.52 -9.95 -14.00
N PHE A 93 -3.32 -9.95 -12.92
CA PHE A 93 -3.22 -9.00 -11.82
C PHE A 93 -2.67 -9.71 -10.58
N PRO A 94 -1.40 -9.48 -10.20
CA PRO A 94 -0.85 -10.12 -9.02
C PRO A 94 -1.49 -9.54 -7.76
N PHE A 95 -2.23 -10.38 -7.03
CA PHE A 95 -2.85 -10.03 -5.76
C PHE A 95 -2.28 -10.86 -4.62
N PHE A 96 -1.94 -10.19 -3.50
CA PHE A 96 -1.42 -10.84 -2.30
C PHE A 96 -2.36 -10.62 -1.13
N LYS A 97 -3.01 -11.70 -0.69
CA LYS A 97 -3.85 -11.68 0.50
C LYS A 97 -3.01 -11.66 1.77
N LYS A 98 -3.47 -10.94 2.79
CA LYS A 98 -2.89 -11.05 4.15
C LYS A 98 -3.16 -12.47 4.68
N MET A 99 -2.11 -13.15 5.15
CA MET A 99 -2.24 -14.49 5.75
C MET A 99 -3.05 -14.49 7.07
N TRP A 100 -3.16 -13.34 7.74
CA TRP A 100 -3.82 -13.23 9.04
C TRP A 100 -4.82 -12.06 9.01
N GLY A 101 -6.11 -12.36 9.22
CA GLY A 101 -7.20 -11.38 9.24
C GLY A 101 -8.38 -11.80 8.35
N GLU A 102 -9.61 -11.68 8.87
CA GLU A 102 -10.85 -11.85 8.11
C GLU A 102 -11.15 -10.56 7.35
N GLY A 103 -10.38 -10.30 6.28
CA GLY A 103 -10.77 -9.35 5.25
C GLY A 103 -11.47 -10.10 4.12
N SER A 104 -12.70 -9.71 3.80
CA SER A 104 -13.28 -10.00 2.48
C SER A 104 -12.56 -9.10 1.48
N ASP A 105 -11.44 -9.60 0.95
CA ASP A 105 -10.80 -8.96 -0.19
C ASP A 105 -11.68 -9.26 -1.42
N GLU A 106 -12.73 -8.48 -1.60
CA GLU A 106 -13.54 -8.49 -2.81
C GLU A 106 -12.73 -7.83 -3.92
N ILE A 107 -12.38 -8.62 -4.94
CA ILE A 107 -11.73 -8.16 -6.15
C ILE A 107 -12.79 -8.24 -7.25
N GLU A 108 -13.05 -7.10 -7.87
CA GLU A 108 -13.98 -6.97 -8.99
C GLU A 108 -13.16 -6.55 -10.22
N VAL A 109 -13.38 -7.21 -11.35
CA VAL A 109 -12.73 -6.88 -12.62
C VAL A 109 -13.81 -6.60 -13.65
N PHE A 110 -13.64 -5.51 -14.40
CA PHE A 110 -14.62 -5.06 -15.39
C PHE A 110 -13.94 -4.88 -16.75
N VAL A 111 -14.62 -5.32 -17.82
CA VAL A 111 -14.24 -5.07 -19.21
C VAL A 111 -15.38 -4.32 -19.86
N GLU A 112 -15.10 -3.12 -20.39
CA GLU A 112 -16.13 -2.24 -21.00
C GLU A 112 -17.35 -1.98 -20.09
N GLY A 113 -17.15 -2.03 -18.76
CA GLY A 113 -18.19 -1.83 -17.76
C GLY A 113 -18.97 -3.09 -17.37
N GLU A 114 -18.67 -4.25 -17.96
CA GLU A 114 -19.24 -5.54 -17.57
C GLU A 114 -18.29 -6.29 -16.63
N GLU A 115 -18.81 -6.76 -15.50
CA GLU A 115 -18.04 -7.56 -14.54
C GLU A 115 -17.71 -8.93 -15.14
N ILE A 116 -16.45 -9.33 -15.03
CA ILE A 116 -15.97 -10.64 -15.48
C ILE A 116 -15.54 -11.53 -14.31
N PRO A 117 -15.68 -12.87 -14.40
CA PRO A 117 -15.30 -13.80 -13.35
C PRO A 117 -13.81 -13.81 -13.00
#